data_AF-A0A383RBP6-F1
#
_entry.id   AF-A0A383RBP6-F1
#
_cell.length_a   1.000
_cell.length_b   1.000
_cell.length_c   1.000
_cell.angle_alpha   90.00
_cell.angle_beta   90.00
_cell.angle_gamma   90.00
#
_symmetry.space_group_name_H-M   'P 1'
#
loop_
_entity.id
_entity.type
_entity.pdbx_description
1 polymer ?
#
loop_
_entity_poly.entity_id
_entity_poly.type
_entity_poly.pdbx_seq_one_letter_code
_entity_poly.pdbx_strand_id
1 'polypeptide(L)' 'MVACSQVMGKSIREDIGALLGKYHMTKAALGLKALEMSKEKGWLIPPPLLIKRPETE' A
#
# COMPACT_ATOMS: atom_id res chain seq x y z
N MET A 1 -0.77 2.15 -6.89
CA MET A 1 -0.74 3.01 -5.69
C MET A 1 0.29 4.12 -5.88
N VAL A 2 1.58 3.78 -6.02
CA VAL A 2 2.71 4.72 -6.18
C VAL A 2 2.50 5.80 -7.26
N ALA A 3 2.06 5.42 -8.47
CA ALA A 3 1.83 6.38 -9.55
C ALA A 3 0.78 7.45 -9.19
N CYS A 4 -0.29 7.07 -8.49
CA CYS A 4 -1.31 8.04 -8.05
C CYS A 4 -0.71 9.05 -7.07
N SER A 5 0.12 8.61 -6.11
CA SER A 5 0.82 9.50 -5.17
C SER A 5 1.77 10.47 -5.87
N GLN A 6 2.52 9.99 -6.86
CA GLN A 6 3.43 10.84 -7.62
C GLN A 6 2.68 11.91 -8.42
N VAL A 7 1.56 11.55 -9.06
CA VAL A 7 0.75 12.51 -9.81
C VAL A 7 0.11 13.52 -8.87
N MET A 8 -0.48 13.10 -7.74
CA MET A 8 -1.03 14.02 -6.74
C MET A 8 0.01 15.03 -6.26
N GLY A 9 1.21 14.57 -5.87
CA GLY A 9 2.27 15.45 -5.36
C GLY A 9 2.81 16.45 -6.39
N LYS A 10 2.61 16.19 -7.69
CA LYS A 10 2.99 17.10 -8.79
C LYS A 10 1.80 17.86 -9.37
N SER A 11 0.57 17.62 -8.90
CA SER A 11 -0.63 18.22 -9.46
C SER A 11 -0.79 19.65 -8.95
N ILE A 12 -0.73 20.61 -9.87
CA ILE A 12 -1.12 22.00 -9.60
C ILE A 12 -2.64 22.16 -9.70
N ARG A 13 -3.27 21.34 -10.56
CA ARG A 13 -4.72 21.28 -10.72
C ARG A 13 -5.35 20.47 -9.59
N GLU A 14 -6.10 21.14 -8.73
CA GLU A 14 -6.74 20.56 -7.54
C GLU A 14 -7.73 19.43 -7.89
N ASP A 15 -8.47 19.58 -8.99
CA ASP A 15 -9.45 18.57 -9.44
C ASP A 15 -8.78 17.26 -9.86
N ILE A 16 -7.62 17.35 -10.53
CA ILE A 16 -6.81 16.18 -10.88
C ILE A 16 -6.22 15.55 -9.61
N GLY A 17 -5.71 16.37 -8.69
CA GLY A 17 -5.22 15.88 -7.39
C GLY A 17 -6.30 15.10 -6.64
N ALA A 18 -7.51 15.67 -6.55
CA ALA A 18 -8.65 15.04 -5.89
C ALA A 18 -9.10 13.75 -6.59
N LEU A 19 -9.13 13.72 -7.93
CA LEU A 19 -9.47 12.52 -8.70
C LEU A 19 -8.50 11.37 -8.42
N LEU A 20 -7.20 11.66 -8.44
CA LEU A 20 -6.17 10.65 -8.18
C LEU A 20 -6.14 10.25 -6.70
N GLY A 21 -6.58 11.12 -5.79
CA GLY A 21 -6.86 10.79 -4.39
C GLY A 21 -7.94 9.73 -4.25
N LYS A 22 -9.07 9.87 -4.95
CA LYS A 22 -10.13 8.85 -4.98
C LYS A 22 -9.59 7.51 -5.50
N TYR A 23 -8.84 7.52 -6.60
CA TYR A 23 -8.25 6.30 -7.15
C TYR A 23 -7.20 5.66 -6.25
N HIS A 24 -6.43 6.47 -5.50
CA HIS A 24 -5.48 5.99 -4.53
C HIS A 24 -6.17 5.17 -3.44
N MET A 25 -7.26 5.71 -2.86
CA MET A 25 -8.04 5.03 -1.82
C MET A 25 -8.64 3.70 -2.31
N THR A 26 -9.24 3.68 -3.51
CA THR A 26 -9.76 2.44 -4.09
C THR A 26 -8.66 1.39 -4.29
N LYS A 27 -7.48 1.79 -4.78
CA LYS A 27 -6.34 0.88 -4.94
C LYS A 27 -5.79 0.37 -3.61
N ALA A 28 -5.80 1.19 -2.56
CA ALA A 28 -5.38 0.77 -1.22
C ALA A 28 -6.34 -0.31 -0.67
N ALA A 29 -7.65 -0.09 -0.76
CA ALA A 29 -8.65 -1.09 -0.36
C ALA A 29 -8.53 -2.41 -1.14
N LEU A 30 -8.28 -2.33 -2.45
CA LEU A 30 -8.05 -3.51 -3.28
C LEU A 30 -6.75 -4.26 -2.88
N GLY A 31 -5.68 -3.52 -2.58
CA GLY A 31 -4.42 -4.09 -2.12
C GLY A 31 -4.56 -4.87 -0.81
N LEU A 32 -5.37 -4.36 0.14
CA LEU A 32 -5.68 -5.07 1.38
C LEU A 32 -6.40 -6.40 1.10
N LYS A 33 -7.46 -6.38 0.29
CA LYS A 33 -8.20 -7.59 -0.09
C LYS A 33 -7.32 -8.62 -0.80
N ALA A 34 -6.42 -8.16 -1.67
CA ALA A 34 -5.48 -9.02 -2.36
C ALA A 34 -4.47 -9.66 -1.39
N LEU A 35 -4.00 -8.93 -0.37
CA LEU A 35 -3.13 -9.46 0.67
C LEU A 35 -3.85 -10.52 1.52
N GLU A 36 -5.09 -10.26 1.94
CA GLU A 36 -5.93 -11.22 2.68
C GLU A 36 -6.07 -12.52 1.89
N MET A 37 -6.50 -12.44 0.63
CA MET A 37 -6.60 -13.60 -0.26
C MET A 37 -5.27 -14.33 -0.44
N SER A 38 -4.17 -13.59 -0.59
CA SER A 38 -2.84 -14.18 -0.78
C SER A 38 -2.38 -14.95 0.47
N LYS A 39 -2.76 -14.50 1.67
CA LYS A 39 -2.51 -15.21 2.93
C LYS A 39 -3.38 -16.46 3.02
N GLU A 40 -4.68 -16.35 2.77
CA GLU A 40 -5.64 -17.47 2.83
C GLU A 40 -5.25 -18.62 1.89
N LYS A 41 -4.75 -18.29 0.70
CA LYS A 41 -4.32 -19.28 -0.30
C LYS A 41 -2.87 -19.75 -0.14
N GLY A 42 -2.14 -19.20 0.83
CA GLY A 42 -0.72 -19.51 1.02
C GLY A 42 0.19 -19.05 -0.13
N TRP A 43 -0.23 -18.06 -0.92
CA TRP A 43 0.54 -17.51 -2.04
C TRP A 43 1.55 -16.45 -1.59
N LEU A 44 1.37 -15.90 -0.39
CA LEU A 44 2.28 -14.91 0.16
C LEU A 44 3.61 -15.56 0.57
N ILE A 45 4.68 -15.22 -0.13
CA ILE A 45 6.04 -15.57 0.29
C ILE A 45 6.42 -14.64 1.45
N PRO A 46 6.67 -15.16 2.67
CA PRO A 46 6.99 -14.33 3.81
C PRO A 46 8.37 -13.66 3.60
N PRO A 47 8.50 -12.35 3.82
CA PRO A 47 9.80 -11.70 3.87
C PRO A 47 10.58 -12.18 5.12
N PRO A 48 11.90 -11.91 5.19
CA PRO A 48 12.66 -12.13 6.41
C PRO A 48 11.98 -11.43 7.60
N LEU A 49 11.64 -12.20 8.63
CA LEU A 49 10.95 -11.68 9.80
C LEU A 49 11.97 -11.11 10.79
N LEU A 50 11.68 -9.90 11.30
CA LEU A 50 12.43 -9.36 12.44
C LEU A 50 12.08 -10.19 13.68
N ILE A 51 12.98 -11.09 14.05
CA ILE A 51 12.91 -11.80 15.34
C ILE A 51 13.35 -10.78 16.40
N LYS A 52 12.53 -10.59 17.46
CA LYS A 52 12.81 -9.68 18.59
C LYS A 52 14.30 -9.73 18.94
N ARG A 53 14.99 -8.59 18.86
CA ARG A 53 16.37 -8.47 19.37
C ARG A 53 16.28 -8.63 20.90
N PRO A 54 17.13 -9.45 21.54
CA PRO A 54 17.18 -9.51 23.00
C PRO A 54 17.48 -8.10 23.53
N GLU A 55 16.75 -7.67 24.56
CA GLU A 55 17.05 -6.42 25.26
C GLU A 55 18.45 -6.57 25.85
N THR A 56 19.39 -5.75 25.38
CA THR A 56 20.71 -5.66 25.98
C THR A 56 20.53 -4.77 27.21
N GLU A 57 20.85 -5.29 28.39
CA GLU A 57 20.95 -4.50 29.64
C GLU A 57 21.95 -3.35 29.50
#